data_AF-A0A9E0X758-F1
#
_entry.id   AF-A0A9E0X758-F1
#
_cell.length_a   1.000
_cell.length_b   1.000
_cell.length_c   1.000
_cell.angle_alpha   90.00
_cell.angle_beta   90.00
_cell.angle_gamma   90.00
#
_symmetry.space_group_name_H-M   'P 1'
#
loop_
_entity.id
_entity.type
_entity.pdbx_description
1 polymer ?
#
loop_
_entity_poly.entity_id
_entity_poly.type
_entity_poly.pdbx_seq_one_letter_code
_entity_poly.pdbx_strand_id
1 'polypeptide(L)'
;MHSPQHLATQLARAWQRADWREKQLLNAANAWPLRLAIAAPSATQFRDDSAAVAQHLQAWRAVAAQGLGRVLWQARQYQAAAAPVELPVQWELAKPSDYLAAIRALRPAGHADIAADYQALTAVLARVDAPFHRLLLRRLALWRGVPVEDVAIAANMALQLSPGCAQGRPLRALALAGNDSKFFERHAALLTALLDVRFDGEASRAGLTAFLDASAGDEHWLLVAPLAPGLLAFARQRVAASELT
;
A
#
# COMPACT_ATOMS: atom_id res chain seq x y z
N MET A 1 -28.15 6.99 -15.55
CA MET A 1 -28.31 6.70 -14.11
C MET A 1 -27.05 6.02 -13.59
N HIS A 2 -26.54 6.40 -12.41
CA HIS A 2 -25.37 5.71 -11.82
C HIS A 2 -25.83 4.58 -10.90
N SER A 3 -25.60 3.32 -11.29
CA SER A 3 -25.86 2.18 -10.40
C SER A 3 -24.85 2.12 -9.24
N PRO A 4 -25.15 1.40 -8.16
CA PRO A 4 -24.18 1.13 -7.09
C PRO A 4 -22.88 0.53 -7.61
N GLN A 5 -22.94 -0.44 -8.54
CA GLN A 5 -21.76 -1.04 -9.17
C GLN A 5 -20.93 -0.03 -9.96
N HIS A 6 -21.58 0.92 -10.65
CA HIS A 6 -20.87 1.98 -11.36
C HIS A 6 -20.05 2.84 -10.39
N LEU A 7 -20.67 3.30 -9.29
CA LEU A 7 -19.97 4.11 -8.28
C LEU A 7 -18.91 3.31 -7.52
N ALA A 8 -19.14 2.02 -7.23
CA ALA A 8 -18.12 1.14 -6.67
C ALA A 8 -16.90 0.99 -7.59
N THR A 9 -17.12 0.95 -8.91
CA THR A 9 -16.03 0.90 -9.90
C THR A 9 -15.24 2.22 -9.92
N GLN A 10 -15.91 3.37 -9.78
CA GLN A 10 -15.22 4.66 -9.65
C GLN A 10 -14.38 4.73 -8.37
N LEU A 11 -14.92 4.27 -7.24
CA LEU A 11 -14.20 4.16 -5.97
C LEU A 11 -12.96 3.25 -6.11
N ALA A 12 -13.09 2.09 -6.75
CA ALA A 12 -11.98 1.18 -7.00
C ALA A 12 -10.89 1.81 -7.87
N ARG A 13 -11.25 2.61 -8.88
CA ARG A 13 -10.28 3.37 -9.68
C ARG A 13 -9.60 4.47 -8.86
N ALA A 14 -10.35 5.14 -7.98
CA ALA A 14 -9.81 6.18 -7.12
C ALA A 14 -8.73 5.61 -6.17
N TRP A 15 -8.93 4.41 -5.62
CA TRP A 15 -7.94 3.72 -4.77
C TRP A 15 -6.55 3.62 -5.39
N GLN A 16 -6.48 3.34 -6.70
CA GLN A 16 -5.20 3.15 -7.39
C GLN A 16 -4.33 4.42 -7.36
N ARG A 17 -4.96 5.60 -7.23
CA ARG A 17 -4.27 6.89 -7.17
C ARG A 17 -3.62 7.10 -5.80
N ALA A 18 -2.31 7.29 -5.79
CA ALA A 18 -1.51 7.56 -4.58
C ALA A 18 -2.05 8.77 -3.79
N ASP A 19 -2.34 9.88 -4.48
CA ASP A 19 -2.86 11.10 -3.84
C ASP A 19 -4.20 10.86 -3.15
N TRP A 20 -5.04 9.99 -3.72
CA TRP A 20 -6.31 9.65 -3.12
C TRP A 20 -6.09 8.88 -1.82
N ARG A 21 -5.25 7.83 -1.82
CA ARG A 21 -4.93 7.07 -0.60
C ARG A 21 -4.34 7.94 0.49
N GLU A 22 -3.38 8.79 0.14
CA GLU A 22 -2.75 9.74 1.06
C GLU A 22 -3.80 10.69 1.69
N LYS A 23 -4.64 11.31 0.86
CA LYS A 23 -5.72 12.18 1.34
C LYS A 23 -6.67 11.44 2.29
N GLN A 24 -7.10 10.24 1.91
CA GLN A 24 -8.14 9.52 2.65
C GLN A 24 -7.64 8.87 3.95
N LEU A 25 -6.37 8.48 4.01
CA LEU A 25 -5.81 7.76 5.15
C LEU A 25 -5.00 8.64 6.11
N LEU A 26 -4.28 9.68 5.63
CA LEU A 26 -3.58 10.63 6.53
C LEU A 26 -4.42 11.83 6.90
N ASN A 27 -5.17 12.39 5.95
CA ASN A 27 -5.99 13.58 6.18
C ASN A 27 -7.46 13.23 6.45
N ALA A 28 -7.70 12.11 7.14
CA ALA A 28 -9.03 11.52 7.29
C ALA A 28 -10.09 12.52 7.83
N ALA A 29 -9.72 13.39 8.77
CA ALA A 29 -10.65 14.38 9.33
C ALA A 29 -11.31 15.29 8.28
N ASN A 30 -10.61 15.62 7.19
CA ASN A 30 -11.10 16.49 6.12
C ASN A 30 -11.46 15.72 4.84
N ALA A 31 -11.20 14.42 4.80
CA ALA A 31 -11.38 13.59 3.62
C ALA A 31 -12.73 12.86 3.59
N TRP A 32 -13.36 12.73 4.76
CA TRP A 32 -14.66 12.09 4.97
C TRP A 32 -15.71 13.11 5.44
N PRO A 33 -17.00 12.95 5.10
CA PRO A 33 -17.57 11.86 4.32
C PRO A 33 -17.24 11.94 2.81
N LEU A 34 -17.08 10.80 2.16
CA LEU A 34 -17.09 10.75 0.70
C LEU A 34 -18.52 10.91 0.20
N ARG A 35 -18.73 11.85 -0.72
CA ARG A 35 -20.06 12.17 -1.29
C ARG A 35 -20.04 11.88 -2.78
N LEU A 36 -20.88 10.94 -3.22
CA LEU A 36 -20.97 10.50 -4.61
C LEU A 36 -22.35 10.86 -5.17
N ALA A 37 -22.36 11.64 -6.25
CA ALA A 37 -23.61 12.03 -6.91
C ALA A 37 -24.22 10.87 -7.69
N ILE A 38 -25.52 10.64 -7.47
CA ILE A 38 -26.30 9.63 -8.18
C ILE A 38 -27.08 10.36 -9.28
N ALA A 39 -26.74 10.08 -10.53
CA ALA A 39 -27.43 10.69 -11.67
C ALA A 39 -28.88 10.20 -11.74
N ALA A 40 -29.83 11.11 -11.55
CA ALA A 40 -31.26 10.84 -11.65
C ALA A 40 -31.69 10.45 -13.09
N PRO A 41 -32.77 9.67 -13.24
CA PRO A 41 -33.36 9.42 -14.56
C PRO A 41 -33.90 10.70 -15.19
N SER A 42 -33.71 10.84 -16.51
CA SER A 42 -34.37 11.89 -17.28
C SER A 42 -35.89 11.64 -17.35
N ALA A 43 -36.67 12.67 -17.71
CA ALA A 43 -38.11 12.53 -17.88
C ALA A 43 -38.50 11.52 -18.98
N THR A 44 -37.65 11.37 -20.01
CA THR A 44 -37.82 10.37 -21.07
C THR A 44 -37.51 8.97 -20.56
N GLN A 45 -36.38 8.77 -19.87
CA GLN A 45 -36.03 7.48 -19.26
C GLN A 45 -37.09 7.00 -18.26
N PHE A 46 -37.64 7.93 -17.48
CA PHE A 46 -38.71 7.60 -16.53
C PHE A 46 -40.00 7.13 -17.23
N ARG A 47 -40.32 7.68 -18.40
CA ARG A 47 -41.52 7.35 -19.17
C ARG A 47 -41.35 6.06 -19.95
N ASP A 48 -40.22 5.92 -20.62
CA ASP A 48 -40.01 4.91 -21.66
C ASP A 48 -39.35 3.62 -21.10
N ASP A 49 -38.71 3.71 -19.93
CA ASP A 49 -37.96 2.60 -19.31
C ASP A 49 -38.26 2.46 -17.81
N SER A 50 -39.54 2.27 -17.50
CA SER A 50 -40.04 2.14 -16.12
C SER A 50 -39.44 0.94 -15.37
N ALA A 51 -39.11 -0.13 -16.08
CA ALA A 51 -38.47 -1.31 -15.51
C ALA A 51 -37.03 -1.03 -15.06
N ALA A 52 -36.20 -0.39 -15.90
CA ALA A 52 -34.83 -0.06 -15.49
C ALA A 52 -34.81 0.96 -14.35
N VAL A 53 -35.75 1.91 -14.33
CA VAL A 53 -35.90 2.86 -13.21
C VAL A 53 -36.28 2.11 -11.93
N ALA A 54 -37.27 1.20 -11.96
CA ALA A 54 -37.64 0.40 -10.80
C ALA A 54 -36.47 -0.43 -10.26
N GLN A 55 -35.72 -1.09 -11.15
CA GLN A 55 -34.53 -1.86 -10.79
C GLN A 55 -33.44 -0.98 -10.18
N HIS A 56 -33.21 0.20 -10.73
CA HIS A 56 -32.26 1.18 -10.20
C HIS A 56 -32.62 1.62 -8.79
N LEU A 57 -33.90 1.94 -8.53
CA LEU A 57 -34.37 2.31 -7.19
C LEU A 57 -34.24 1.15 -6.20
N GLN A 58 -34.57 -0.07 -6.63
CA GLN A 58 -34.43 -1.26 -5.80
C GLN A 58 -32.96 -1.53 -5.43
N ALA A 59 -32.02 -1.35 -6.37
CA ALA A 59 -30.60 -1.49 -6.11
C ALA A 59 -30.11 -0.51 -5.03
N TRP A 60 -30.54 0.76 -5.09
CA TRP A 60 -30.18 1.76 -4.09
C TRP A 60 -30.84 1.53 -2.72
N ARG A 61 -32.07 1.03 -2.69
CA ARG A 61 -32.72 0.59 -1.43
C ARG A 61 -31.98 -0.58 -0.80
N ALA A 62 -31.50 -1.54 -1.60
CA ALA A 62 -30.71 -2.66 -1.11
C ALA A 62 -29.38 -2.19 -0.47
N VAL A 63 -28.68 -1.22 -1.09
CA VAL A 63 -27.47 -0.61 -0.51
C VAL A 63 -27.76 0.00 0.86
N ALA A 64 -28.85 0.77 0.98
CA ALA A 64 -29.25 1.38 2.24
C ALA A 64 -29.63 0.33 3.31
N ALA A 65 -30.39 -0.71 2.93
CA ALA A 65 -30.79 -1.79 3.82
C ALA A 65 -29.61 -2.63 4.32
N GLN A 66 -28.57 -2.79 3.50
CA GLN A 66 -27.33 -3.49 3.88
C GLN A 66 -26.38 -2.63 4.74
N GLY A 67 -26.71 -1.36 4.99
CA GLY A 67 -25.87 -0.45 5.76
C GLY A 67 -24.56 -0.08 5.07
N LEU A 68 -24.50 -0.15 3.73
CA LEU A 68 -23.30 0.18 2.95
C LEU A 68 -23.14 1.69 2.74
N GLY A 69 -23.24 2.47 3.82
CA GLY A 69 -23.29 3.93 3.81
C GLY A 69 -24.71 4.50 3.72
N ARG A 70 -24.80 5.83 3.70
CA ARG A 70 -26.08 6.56 3.70
C ARG A 70 -26.48 6.95 2.29
N VAL A 71 -27.69 6.60 1.88
CA VAL A 71 -28.28 7.07 0.62
C VAL A 71 -29.22 8.22 0.93
N LEU A 72 -28.98 9.39 0.32
CA LEU A 72 -29.87 10.54 0.41
C LEU A 72 -30.91 10.45 -0.70
N TRP A 73 -32.18 10.62 -0.33
CA TRP A 73 -33.34 10.55 -1.21
C TRP A 73 -33.99 11.93 -1.32
N GLN A 74 -34.57 12.20 -2.49
CA GLN A 74 -35.29 13.42 -2.77
C GLN A 74 -36.55 13.13 -3.59
N ALA A 75 -37.69 13.62 -3.13
CA ALA A 75 -38.93 13.66 -3.91
C ALA A 75 -38.74 14.46 -5.21
N ARG A 76 -39.10 13.85 -6.34
CA ARG A 76 -39.22 14.55 -7.63
C ARG A 76 -40.52 14.21 -8.33
N GLN A 77 -41.18 15.25 -8.84
CA GLN A 77 -42.38 15.09 -9.66
C GLN A 77 -41.98 14.84 -11.11
N TYR A 78 -42.47 13.73 -11.68
CA TYR A 78 -42.40 13.47 -13.12
C TYR A 78 -43.80 13.63 -13.70
N GLN A 79 -43.92 14.19 -14.91
CA GLN A 79 -45.22 14.34 -15.56
C GLN A 79 -45.91 12.99 -15.83
N ALA A 80 -45.11 11.94 -16.05
CA ALA A 80 -45.61 10.58 -16.26
C ALA A 80 -45.96 9.85 -14.95
N ALA A 81 -45.74 10.46 -13.78
CA ALA A 81 -46.03 9.86 -12.48
C ALA A 81 -47.26 10.52 -11.83
N ALA A 82 -48.12 9.70 -11.23
CA ALA A 82 -49.31 10.18 -10.51
C ALA A 82 -48.97 10.93 -9.20
N ALA A 83 -47.78 10.68 -8.63
CA ALA A 83 -47.30 11.28 -7.39
C ALA A 83 -45.77 11.51 -7.43
N PRO A 84 -45.21 12.35 -6.53
CA PRO A 84 -43.77 12.52 -6.43
C PRO A 84 -43.08 11.18 -6.15
N VAL A 85 -41.95 10.93 -6.82
CA VAL A 85 -41.16 9.72 -6.65
C VAL A 85 -39.88 10.06 -5.90
N GLU A 86 -39.61 9.31 -4.82
CA GLU A 86 -38.35 9.39 -4.08
C GLU A 86 -37.21 8.81 -4.91
N LEU A 87 -36.27 9.66 -5.28
CA LEU A 87 -35.09 9.28 -6.06
C LEU A 87 -33.81 9.39 -5.23
N PRO A 88 -32.87 8.45 -5.41
CA PRO A 88 -31.57 8.53 -4.76
C PRO A 88 -30.75 9.60 -5.48
N VAL A 89 -30.26 10.58 -4.73
CA VAL A 89 -29.51 11.73 -5.28
C VAL A 89 -28.04 11.70 -4.90
N GLN A 90 -27.70 11.08 -3.77
CA GLN A 90 -26.34 11.05 -3.25
C GLN A 90 -26.09 9.81 -2.41
N TRP A 91 -24.88 9.26 -2.51
CA TRP A 91 -24.38 8.20 -1.64
C TRP A 91 -23.23 8.74 -0.79
N GLU A 92 -23.36 8.64 0.53
CA GLU A 92 -22.38 9.09 1.50
C GLU A 92 -21.73 7.91 2.22
N LEU A 93 -20.39 7.90 2.24
CA LEU A 93 -19.59 7.00 3.05
C LEU A 93 -18.97 7.84 4.16
N ALA A 94 -19.35 7.61 5.41
CA ALA A 94 -19.02 8.51 6.51
C ALA A 94 -17.60 8.31 7.03
N LYS A 95 -17.06 7.11 6.87
CA LYS A 95 -15.75 6.71 7.38
C LYS A 95 -15.07 5.69 6.48
N PRO A 96 -13.74 5.51 6.60
CA PRO A 96 -12.99 4.53 5.82
C PRO A 96 -13.56 3.09 5.86
N SER A 97 -14.12 2.67 6.99
CA SER A 97 -14.74 1.33 7.09
C SER A 97 -15.96 1.17 6.19
N ASP A 98 -16.72 2.24 5.95
CA ASP A 98 -17.91 2.20 5.08
C ASP A 98 -17.49 1.99 3.63
N TYR A 99 -16.41 2.66 3.21
CA TYR A 99 -15.78 2.45 1.91
C TYR A 99 -15.34 0.99 1.74
N LEU A 100 -14.63 0.44 2.72
CA LEU A 100 -14.17 -0.95 2.64
C LEU A 100 -15.35 -1.94 2.60
N ALA A 101 -16.39 -1.70 3.39
CA ALA A 101 -17.62 -2.50 3.36
C ALA A 101 -18.29 -2.45 1.97
N ALA A 102 -18.40 -1.25 1.39
CA ALA A 102 -18.96 -1.07 0.05
C ALA A 102 -18.16 -1.81 -1.03
N ILE A 103 -16.82 -1.72 -1.01
CA ILE A 103 -15.95 -2.45 -1.95
C ILE A 103 -16.13 -3.97 -1.79
N ARG A 104 -16.19 -4.49 -0.57
CA ARG A 104 -16.37 -5.93 -0.32
C ARG A 104 -17.74 -6.45 -0.75
N ALA A 105 -18.79 -5.67 -0.52
CA ALA A 105 -20.15 -6.08 -0.85
C ALA A 105 -20.47 -5.96 -2.33
N LEU A 106 -20.08 -4.85 -2.96
CA LEU A 106 -20.39 -4.57 -4.37
C LEU A 106 -19.39 -5.20 -5.36
N ARG A 107 -18.26 -5.72 -4.85
CA ARG A 107 -17.23 -6.49 -5.56
C ARG A 107 -16.85 -5.91 -6.94
N PRO A 108 -16.44 -4.63 -7.04
CA PRO A 108 -15.85 -4.14 -8.28
C PRO A 108 -14.58 -4.95 -8.63
N ALA A 109 -14.12 -4.81 -9.87
CA ALA A 109 -12.85 -5.43 -10.29
C ALA A 109 -11.71 -5.02 -9.35
N GLY A 110 -10.92 -5.99 -8.88
CA GLY A 110 -9.84 -5.77 -7.92
C GLY A 110 -10.27 -5.54 -6.46
N HIS A 111 -11.53 -5.83 -6.08
CA HIS A 111 -12.00 -5.61 -4.69
C HIS A 111 -11.19 -6.36 -3.63
N ALA A 112 -10.73 -7.58 -3.90
CA ALA A 112 -9.94 -8.38 -2.96
C ALA A 112 -8.59 -7.71 -2.67
N ASP A 113 -7.92 -7.30 -3.74
CA ASP A 113 -6.68 -6.53 -3.71
C ASP A 113 -6.83 -5.23 -2.93
N ILE A 114 -7.87 -4.44 -3.23
CA ILE A 114 -8.17 -3.18 -2.51
C ILE A 114 -8.37 -3.44 -1.02
N ALA A 115 -9.10 -4.52 -0.68
CA ALA A 115 -9.36 -4.86 0.71
C ALA A 115 -8.09 -5.29 1.46
N ALA A 116 -7.24 -6.09 0.81
CA ALA A 116 -5.95 -6.52 1.37
C ALA A 116 -4.99 -5.32 1.54
N ASP A 117 -4.87 -4.48 0.51
CA ASP A 117 -4.05 -3.27 0.52
C ASP A 117 -4.48 -2.31 1.64
N TYR A 118 -5.79 -2.10 1.80
CA TYR A 118 -6.34 -1.25 2.85
C TYR A 118 -5.99 -1.77 4.25
N GLN A 119 -6.15 -3.08 4.47
CA GLN A 119 -5.83 -3.71 5.75
C GLN A 119 -4.34 -3.61 6.06
N ALA A 120 -3.49 -3.90 5.07
CA ALA A 120 -2.04 -3.81 5.20
C ALA A 120 -1.59 -2.38 5.49
N LEU A 121 -2.14 -1.38 4.77
CA LEU A 121 -1.86 0.04 5.00
C LEU A 121 -2.23 0.49 6.40
N THR A 122 -3.44 0.16 6.86
CA THR A 122 -3.90 0.52 8.21
C THR A 122 -2.98 -0.08 9.28
N ALA A 123 -2.59 -1.35 9.10
CA ALA A 123 -1.72 -2.03 10.04
C ALA A 123 -0.27 -1.46 10.05
N VAL A 124 0.27 -1.12 8.88
CA VAL A 124 1.61 -0.51 8.76
C VAL A 124 1.62 0.89 9.37
N LEU A 125 0.65 1.74 9.04
CA LEU A 125 0.59 3.12 9.55
C LEU A 125 0.45 3.18 11.08
N ALA A 126 -0.16 2.18 11.71
CA ALA A 126 -0.26 2.07 13.16
C ALA A 126 1.06 1.70 13.86
N ARG A 127 2.06 1.21 13.11
CA ARG A 127 3.32 0.65 13.65
C ARG A 127 4.57 1.40 13.21
N VAL A 128 4.45 2.31 12.25
CA VAL A 128 5.57 3.03 11.64
C VAL A 128 5.48 4.51 12.00
N ASP A 129 6.62 5.16 12.17
CA ASP A 129 6.68 6.60 12.45
C ASP A 129 6.15 7.47 11.31
N ALA A 130 5.57 8.62 11.70
CA ALA A 130 4.93 9.58 10.81
C ALA A 130 5.76 10.02 9.58
N PRO A 131 7.10 10.21 9.65
CA PRO A 131 7.88 10.63 8.49
C PRO A 131 7.75 9.70 7.28
N PHE A 132 7.57 8.39 7.51
CA PHE A 132 7.50 7.39 6.44
C PHE A 132 6.09 7.18 5.88
N HIS A 133 5.06 7.67 6.56
CA HIS A 133 3.66 7.41 6.18
C HIS A 133 3.36 7.82 4.74
N ARG A 134 3.78 9.02 4.34
CA ARG A 134 3.59 9.53 2.97
C ARG A 134 4.25 8.63 1.94
N LEU A 135 5.49 8.19 2.17
CA LEU A 135 6.20 7.27 1.27
C LEU A 135 5.41 5.97 1.11
N LEU A 136 5.03 5.34 2.22
CA LEU A 136 4.38 4.03 2.25
C LEU A 136 3.00 4.05 1.59
N LEU A 137 2.26 5.14 1.73
CA LEU A 137 0.97 5.35 1.06
C LEU A 137 1.10 5.54 -0.45
N ARG A 138 2.05 6.39 -0.87
CA ARG A 138 2.21 6.73 -2.29
C ARG A 138 2.87 5.60 -3.08
N ARG A 139 3.81 4.89 -2.47
CA ARG A 139 4.59 3.81 -3.10
C ARG A 139 4.19 2.43 -2.56
N LEU A 140 2.89 2.13 -2.48
CA LEU A 140 2.40 0.82 -2.03
C LEU A 140 3.06 -0.36 -2.77
N ALA A 141 3.31 -0.24 -4.08
CA ALA A 141 3.97 -1.29 -4.85
C ALA A 141 5.36 -1.69 -4.31
N LEU A 142 6.04 -0.79 -3.59
CA LEU A 142 7.35 -1.04 -2.98
C LEU A 142 7.31 -2.14 -1.91
N TRP A 143 6.18 -2.29 -1.22
CA TRP A 143 6.04 -3.18 -0.08
C TRP A 143 4.76 -4.03 -0.14
N ARG A 144 4.05 -4.01 -1.28
CA ARG A 144 2.85 -4.83 -1.48
C ARG A 144 3.23 -6.31 -1.44
N GLY A 145 2.56 -7.05 -0.56
CA GLY A 145 2.88 -8.46 -0.31
C GLY A 145 4.02 -8.70 0.69
N VAL A 146 4.69 -7.64 1.16
CA VAL A 146 5.64 -7.72 2.27
C VAL A 146 4.84 -7.85 3.58
N PRO A 147 5.22 -8.76 4.50
CA PRO A 147 4.60 -8.83 5.81
C PRO A 147 4.65 -7.48 6.54
N VAL A 148 3.55 -7.11 7.20
CA VAL A 148 3.47 -5.85 7.96
C VAL A 148 4.59 -5.73 9.00
N GLU A 149 4.98 -6.84 9.62
CA GLU A 149 6.10 -6.92 10.56
C GLU A 149 7.42 -6.49 9.89
N ASP A 150 7.73 -7.05 8.73
CA ASP A 150 8.95 -6.74 7.98
C ASP A 150 9.00 -5.26 7.56
N VAL A 151 7.86 -4.67 7.17
CA VAL A 151 7.78 -3.23 6.87
C VAL A 151 8.07 -2.38 8.10
N ALA A 152 7.52 -2.77 9.27
CA ALA A 152 7.77 -2.08 10.53
C ALA A 152 9.24 -2.21 10.98
N ILE A 153 9.84 -3.41 10.85
CA ILE A 153 11.26 -3.65 11.11
C ILE A 153 12.12 -2.77 10.19
N ALA A 154 11.83 -2.76 8.88
CA ALA A 154 12.57 -1.94 7.93
C ALA A 154 12.49 -0.44 8.26
N ALA A 155 11.32 0.07 8.66
CA ALA A 155 11.17 1.45 9.11
C ALA A 155 11.98 1.76 10.38
N ASN A 156 11.96 0.86 11.37
CA ASN A 156 12.73 0.99 12.61
C ASN A 156 14.24 0.92 12.36
N MET A 157 14.70 0.04 11.48
CA MET A 157 16.09 -0.02 11.03
C MET A 157 16.48 1.27 10.32
N ALA A 158 15.62 1.76 9.43
CA ALA A 158 15.86 2.99 8.68
C ALA A 158 16.01 4.22 9.60
N LEU A 159 15.52 4.21 10.84
CA LEU A 159 15.76 5.28 11.83
C LEU A 159 17.13 5.19 12.53
N GLN A 160 17.66 3.98 12.67
CA GLN A 160 18.93 3.71 13.35
C GLN A 160 20.14 3.83 12.40
N LEU A 161 19.93 3.55 11.11
CA LEU A 161 20.96 3.65 10.09
C LEU A 161 21.37 5.11 9.85
N SER A 162 22.64 5.33 9.53
CA SER A 162 23.19 6.64 9.17
C SER A 162 24.27 6.47 8.10
N PRO A 163 24.61 7.53 7.35
CA PRO A 163 25.71 7.47 6.40
C PRO A 163 26.99 6.93 7.07
N GLY A 164 27.61 5.93 6.45
CA GLY A 164 28.86 5.36 6.93
C GLY A 164 28.79 4.49 8.19
N CYS A 165 27.60 4.11 8.68
CA CYS A 165 27.50 3.41 9.96
C CYS A 165 28.07 1.97 9.95
N ALA A 166 28.28 1.38 8.78
CA ALA A 166 28.88 0.05 8.66
C ALA A 166 30.40 0.06 8.79
N GLN A 167 31.09 1.17 8.48
CA GLN A 167 32.53 1.34 8.70
C GLN A 167 33.37 0.20 8.07
N GLY A 168 33.11 -0.11 6.81
CA GLY A 168 33.71 -1.22 6.07
C GLY A 168 33.21 -2.61 6.46
N ARG A 169 32.30 -2.75 7.43
CA ARG A 169 31.73 -4.06 7.81
C ARG A 169 30.61 -4.47 6.85
N PRO A 170 30.37 -5.77 6.62
CA PRO A 170 29.26 -6.20 5.80
C PRO A 170 27.94 -5.90 6.51
N LEU A 171 26.85 -5.65 5.77
CA LEU A 171 25.54 -5.27 6.34
C LEU A 171 25.00 -6.29 7.38
N ARG A 172 25.31 -7.58 7.18
CA ARG A 172 24.98 -8.67 8.12
C ARG A 172 25.62 -8.51 9.51
N ALA A 173 26.70 -7.76 9.63
CA ALA A 173 27.39 -7.52 10.90
C ALA A 173 26.83 -6.32 11.68
N LEU A 174 25.87 -5.58 11.11
CA LEU A 174 25.19 -4.50 11.83
C LEU A 174 24.26 -5.10 12.90
N ALA A 175 24.53 -4.86 14.18
CA ALA A 175 23.66 -5.33 15.27
C ALA A 175 22.40 -4.46 15.38
N LEU A 176 21.48 -4.60 14.42
CA LEU A 176 20.19 -3.93 14.40
C LEU A 176 19.07 -4.90 14.74
N ALA A 177 18.04 -4.41 15.43
CA ALA A 177 16.87 -5.23 15.76
C ALA A 177 16.21 -5.76 14.48
N GLY A 178 16.10 -7.09 14.36
CA GLY A 178 15.52 -7.76 13.19
C GLY A 178 16.50 -8.08 12.05
N ASN A 179 17.81 -7.86 12.24
CA ASN A 179 18.82 -8.19 11.23
C ASN A 179 19.11 -9.69 11.20
N ASP A 180 18.49 -10.42 10.27
CA ASP A 180 19.11 -11.60 9.69
C ASP A 180 19.86 -11.18 8.41
N SER A 181 20.93 -11.90 8.07
CA SER A 181 21.81 -11.57 6.93
C SER A 181 21.07 -11.36 5.60
N LYS A 182 19.87 -11.93 5.44
CA LYS A 182 19.07 -11.85 4.21
C LYS A 182 18.04 -10.72 4.26
N PHE A 183 17.78 -10.12 5.42
CA PHE A 183 16.80 -9.04 5.56
C PHE A 183 17.20 -7.82 4.72
N PHE A 184 18.46 -7.39 4.82
CA PHE A 184 18.99 -6.29 4.01
C PHE A 184 18.89 -6.57 2.51
N GLU A 185 19.24 -7.78 2.07
CA GLU A 185 19.17 -8.17 0.66
C GLU A 185 17.74 -8.17 0.14
N ARG A 186 16.82 -8.78 0.91
CA ARG A 186 15.41 -8.92 0.55
C ARG A 186 14.67 -7.58 0.51
N HIS A 187 15.02 -6.67 1.42
CA HIS A 187 14.32 -5.40 1.63
C HIS A 187 15.14 -4.17 1.24
N ALA A 188 16.20 -4.34 0.44
CA ALA A 188 17.11 -3.27 0.03
C ALA A 188 16.38 -2.07 -0.58
N ALA A 189 15.41 -2.32 -1.48
CA ALA A 189 14.65 -1.26 -2.14
C ALA A 189 13.78 -0.46 -1.16
N LEU A 190 13.15 -1.15 -0.19
CA LEU A 190 12.34 -0.50 0.85
C LEU A 190 13.23 0.31 1.80
N LEU A 191 14.33 -0.27 2.28
CA LEU A 191 15.29 0.42 3.15
C LEU A 191 15.89 1.65 2.49
N THR A 192 16.28 1.55 1.21
CA THR A 192 16.81 2.69 0.45
C THR A 192 15.79 3.82 0.37
N ALA A 193 14.53 3.51 0.03
CA ALA A 193 13.48 4.52 -0.07
C ALA A 193 13.14 5.17 1.29
N LEU A 194 13.19 4.41 2.38
CA LEU A 194 13.01 4.93 3.73
C LEU A 194 14.17 5.85 4.13
N LEU A 195 15.40 5.48 3.80
CA LEU A 195 16.58 6.32 4.01
C LEU A 195 16.52 7.60 3.19
N ASP A 196 16.02 7.55 1.95
CA ASP A 196 15.84 8.74 1.12
C ASP A 196 14.88 9.77 1.73
N VAL A 197 13.91 9.34 2.54
CA VAL A 197 13.03 10.25 3.29
C VAL A 197 13.80 10.99 4.38
N ARG A 198 14.85 10.37 4.95
CA ARG A 198 15.68 10.96 6.01
C ARG A 198 16.87 11.76 5.50
N PHE A 199 17.41 11.37 4.35
CA PHE A 199 18.67 11.86 3.81
C PHE A 199 18.51 12.37 2.37
N ASP A 200 17.35 12.93 2.04
CA ASP A 200 17.08 13.67 0.80
C ASP A 200 17.58 12.97 -0.48
N GLY A 201 17.27 11.68 -0.62
CA GLY A 201 17.63 10.91 -1.82
C GLY A 201 19.10 10.47 -1.92
N GLU A 202 19.93 10.70 -0.89
CA GLU A 202 21.35 10.29 -0.91
C GLU A 202 21.54 8.78 -0.98
N ALA A 203 20.70 8.00 -0.29
CA ALA A 203 20.81 6.55 -0.28
C ALA A 203 20.58 5.94 -1.67
N SER A 204 19.59 6.43 -2.41
CA SER A 204 19.39 6.03 -3.81
C SER A 204 20.51 6.48 -4.74
N ARG A 205 21.10 7.67 -4.52
CA ARG A 205 22.19 8.20 -5.36
C ARG A 205 23.49 7.43 -5.18
N ALA A 206 23.84 7.09 -3.94
CA ALA A 206 25.06 6.35 -3.63
C ALA A 206 24.87 4.83 -3.80
N GLY A 207 23.65 4.33 -3.62
CA GLY A 207 23.36 2.91 -3.44
C GLY A 207 23.53 2.49 -1.97
N LEU A 208 22.68 1.57 -1.50
CA LEU A 208 22.57 1.23 -0.07
C LEU A 208 23.90 0.82 0.58
N THR A 209 24.69 -0.02 -0.09
CA THR A 209 25.97 -0.50 0.41
C THR A 209 26.98 0.64 0.56
N ALA A 210 27.09 1.50 -0.45
CA ALA A 210 28.03 2.63 -0.41
C ALA A 210 27.56 3.71 0.58
N PHE A 211 26.26 4.00 0.63
CA PHE A 211 25.68 4.94 1.57
C PHE A 211 26.00 4.57 3.03
N LEU A 212 25.93 3.28 3.35
CA LEU A 212 26.23 2.77 4.69
C LEU A 212 27.72 2.52 4.94
N ASP A 213 28.61 2.72 3.96
CA ASP A 213 30.02 2.30 3.99
C ASP A 213 30.18 0.81 4.35
N ALA A 214 29.38 -0.05 3.72
CA ALA A 214 29.45 -1.49 3.93
C ALA A 214 30.39 -2.15 2.91
N SER A 215 31.14 -3.17 3.34
CA SER A 215 31.89 -4.00 2.39
C SER A 215 30.94 -4.87 1.59
N ALA A 216 31.26 -5.06 0.29
CA ALA A 216 30.69 -6.14 -0.49
C ALA A 216 31.06 -7.43 0.23
N GLY A 217 30.07 -8.14 0.77
CA GLY A 217 30.25 -9.28 1.68
C GLY A 217 30.85 -10.54 1.04
N ASP A 218 31.56 -10.39 -0.08
CA ASP A 218 32.12 -11.41 -0.97
C ASP A 218 33.59 -11.71 -0.67
N GLU A 219 34.03 -11.59 0.58
CA GLU A 219 35.19 -12.38 0.99
C GLU A 219 34.76 -13.85 1.03
N HIS A 220 34.86 -14.49 -0.14
CA HIS A 220 34.80 -15.94 -0.25
C HIS A 220 36.03 -16.50 0.44
N TRP A 221 35.84 -16.96 1.67
CA TRP A 221 36.89 -17.64 2.42
C TRP A 221 37.10 -19.02 1.80
N LEU A 222 38.29 -19.25 1.26
CA LEU A 222 38.71 -20.53 0.73
C LEU A 222 39.50 -21.28 1.79
N LEU A 223 39.30 -22.59 1.85
CA LEU A 223 40.13 -23.48 2.63
C LEU A 223 41.20 -24.07 1.71
N VAL A 224 42.43 -23.60 1.86
CA VAL A 224 43.58 -24.08 1.09
C VAL A 224 44.24 -25.21 1.84
N ALA A 225 44.53 -26.31 1.14
CA ALA A 225 45.30 -27.44 1.66
C ALA A 225 46.36 -27.86 0.62
N PRO A 226 47.57 -28.26 1.04
CA PRO A 226 48.59 -28.73 0.14
C PRO A 226 48.20 -30.09 -0.47
N LEU A 227 48.51 -30.30 -1.75
CA LEU A 227 48.20 -31.55 -2.47
C LEU A 227 48.97 -32.77 -1.94
N ALA A 228 50.11 -32.53 -1.28
CA ALA A 228 50.91 -33.54 -0.62
C ALA A 228 51.52 -32.97 0.68
N PRO A 229 51.79 -33.80 1.69
CA PRO A 229 52.45 -33.36 2.92
C PRO A 229 53.80 -32.70 2.66
N GLY A 230 54.09 -31.59 3.35
CA GLY A 230 55.38 -30.89 3.27
C GLY A 230 55.52 -29.86 2.14
N LEU A 231 54.54 -29.71 1.24
CA LEU A 231 54.58 -28.70 0.18
C LEU A 231 54.39 -27.26 0.68
N LEU A 232 53.61 -27.08 1.74
CA LEU A 232 53.34 -25.78 2.36
C LEU A 232 53.59 -25.89 3.87
N ALA A 233 53.92 -24.76 4.50
CA ALA A 233 54.18 -24.68 5.94
C ALA A 233 52.93 -24.88 6.82
N PHE A 234 51.77 -25.13 6.21
CA PHE A 234 50.50 -25.36 6.88
C PHE A 234 49.80 -26.60 6.33
N ALA A 235 49.02 -27.26 7.18
CA ALA A 235 48.21 -28.41 6.78
C ALA A 235 46.87 -27.97 6.15
N ARG A 236 46.25 -26.90 6.68
CA ARG A 236 45.06 -26.23 6.15
C ARG A 236 45.12 -24.77 6.57
N GLN A 237 44.80 -23.86 5.66
CA GLN A 237 44.73 -22.44 5.95
C GLN A 237 43.45 -21.85 5.36
N ARG A 238 42.79 -20.97 6.12
CA ARG A 238 41.68 -20.17 5.61
C ARG A 238 42.26 -18.88 5.03
N VAL A 239 41.96 -18.61 3.77
CA VAL A 239 42.51 -17.49 2.99
C VAL A 239 41.34 -16.77 2.34
N ALA A 240 41.36 -15.44 2.25
CA ALA A 240 40.33 -14.72 1.50
C ALA A 240 40.60 -14.90 0.00
N ALA A 241 39.55 -15.08 -0.82
CA ALA A 241 39.73 -15.25 -2.27
C ALA A 241 40.50 -14.09 -2.93
N SER A 242 40.39 -12.88 -2.38
CA SER A 242 41.12 -11.68 -2.80
C SER A 242 42.63 -11.75 -2.54
N GLU A 243 43.10 -12.60 -1.64
CA GLU A 243 44.53 -12.80 -1.36
C GLU A 243 45.20 -13.78 -2.34
N LEU A 244 44.41 -14.44 -3.21
CA LEU A 244 44.88 -15.43 -4.18
C LEU A 244 44.81 -14.95 -5.65
N THR A 245 44.35 -13.72 -5.88
CA THR A 245 44.26 -13.05 -7.19
C THR A 245 45.25 -11.91 -7.29
#